data_AF-A0A452ZBX9-F1
#
_entry.id   AF-A0A452ZBX9-F1
#
_cell.length_a   1.000
_cell.length_b   1.000
_cell.length_c   1.000
_cell.angle_alpha   90.00
_cell.angle_beta   90.00
_cell.angle_gamma   90.00
#
_symmetry.space_group_name_H-M   'P 1'
#
loop_
_entity.id
_entity.type
_entity.pdbx_description
1 polymer ?
#
loop_
_entity_poly.entity_id
_entity_poly.type
_entity_poly.pdbx_seq_one_letter_code
_entity_poly.pdbx_strand_id
1 'polypeptide(L)'
;MSLKQHKKCGSFDLHDKFRRFDLYKPMNEMWKEYMRELTKSIPKKQLSENLLSADLHGALIIVAQCKAVSYEGVSGIMIRDTAETFGIISEDNRF
;
A
#
# COMPACT_ATOMS: atom_id res chain seq x y z
N MET A 1 1.57 -19.23 1.55
CA MET A 1 2.00 -19.99 2.76
C MET A 1 0.82 -20.04 3.72
N SER A 2 0.71 -21.06 4.58
CA SER A 2 -0.32 -21.04 5.63
C SER A 2 -0.02 -19.97 6.69
N LEU A 3 -1.02 -19.48 7.41
CA LEU A 3 -0.83 -18.51 8.51
C LEU A 3 0.20 -19.01 9.55
N LYS A 4 0.26 -20.32 9.81
CA LYS A 4 1.25 -20.93 10.70
C LYS A 4 2.68 -20.76 10.16
N GLN A 5 2.86 -20.93 8.85
CA GLN A 5 4.16 -20.74 8.20
C GLN A 5 4.55 -19.27 8.22
N HIS A 6 3.63 -18.35 7.91
CA HIS A 6 3.89 -16.91 7.96
C HIS A 6 4.34 -16.44 9.35
N LYS A 7 3.71 -16.94 10.42
CA LYS A 7 4.11 -16.68 11.80
C LYS A 7 5.49 -17.25 12.12
N LYS A 8 5.77 -18.49 11.69
CA LYS A 8 7.07 -19.15 11.94
C LYS A 8 8.25 -18.39 11.33
N CYS A 9 8.07 -17.79 10.14
CA CYS A 9 9.12 -17.05 9.46
C CYS A 9 9.07 -15.52 9.68
N GLY A 10 8.14 -15.01 10.49
CA GLY A 10 8.02 -13.57 10.75
C GLY A 10 7.70 -12.73 9.51
N SER A 11 7.14 -13.34 8.46
CA SER A 11 6.91 -12.66 7.17
C SER A 11 5.94 -11.48 7.22
N PHE A 12 5.14 -11.37 8.30
CA PHE A 12 4.29 -10.22 8.54
C PHE A 12 4.99 -9.10 9.32
N ASP A 13 6.12 -9.38 9.96
CA ASP A 13 6.86 -8.35 10.67
C ASP A 13 7.67 -7.50 9.70
N LEU A 14 7.75 -6.21 9.96
CA LEU A 14 8.69 -5.30 9.32
C LEU A 14 9.78 -4.99 10.34
N HIS A 15 11.04 -5.23 9.98
CA HIS A 15 12.14 -4.96 10.91
C HIS A 15 12.17 -3.47 11.29
N ASP A 16 12.50 -3.16 12.55
CA ASP A 16 12.45 -1.78 13.09
C ASP A 16 13.20 -0.76 12.24
N LYS A 17 14.33 -1.16 11.65
CA LYS A 17 15.13 -0.30 10.77
C LYS A 17 14.36 0.19 9.54
N PHE A 18 13.36 -0.57 9.11
CA PHE A 18 12.51 -0.26 7.96
C PHE A 18 11.16 0.36 8.37
N ARG A 19 10.82 0.43 9.66
CA ARG A 19 9.62 1.13 10.16
C ARG A 19 9.84 2.64 10.19
N ARG A 20 10.08 3.25 9.03
CA ARG A 20 10.28 4.69 8.89
C ARG A 20 9.60 5.19 7.64
N PHE A 21 8.57 6.01 7.78
CA PHE A 21 7.78 6.57 6.69
C PHE A 21 8.65 7.26 5.63
N ASP A 22 9.62 8.06 6.09
CA ASP A 22 10.51 8.82 5.21
C ASP A 22 11.31 7.95 4.24
N LEU A 23 11.59 6.68 4.59
CA LEU A 23 12.31 5.76 3.69
C LEU A 23 11.50 5.44 2.43
N TYR A 24 10.17 5.56 2.49
CA TYR A 24 9.26 5.18 1.41
C TYR A 24 8.71 6.37 0.63
N LYS A 25 9.03 7.62 1.03
CA LYS A 25 8.67 8.82 0.26
C LYS A 25 9.15 8.76 -1.20
N PRO A 26 10.39 8.33 -1.51
CA PRO A 26 10.82 8.20 -2.90
C PRO A 26 9.96 7.21 -3.70
N MET A 27 9.52 6.12 -3.06
CA MET A 27 8.63 5.14 -3.70
C MET A 27 7.24 5.73 -3.99
N ASN A 28 6.72 6.57 -3.11
CA ASN A 28 5.48 7.30 -3.36
C ASN A 28 5.60 8.30 -4.53
N GLU A 29 6.73 9.01 -4.64
CA GLU A 29 6.96 9.91 -5.77
C GLU A 29 7.06 9.16 -7.10
N MET A 30 7.76 8.01 -7.12
CA MET A 30 7.77 7.12 -8.29
C MET A 30 6.36 6.62 -8.65
N TRP A 31 5.56 6.24 -7.67
CA TRP A 31 4.19 5.79 -7.91
C TRP A 31 3.30 6.91 -8.48
N LYS A 32 3.48 8.16 -8.02
CA LYS A 32 2.78 9.31 -8.60
C LYS A 32 3.16 9.56 -10.06
N GLU A 33 4.43 9.39 -10.42
CA GLU A 33 4.88 9.45 -11.82
C GLU A 33 4.24 8.35 -12.66
N TYR A 34 4.30 7.11 -12.18
CA TYR A 34 3.64 5.97 -12.80
C TYR A 34 2.15 6.21 -13.06
N MET A 35 1.41 6.68 -12.06
CA MET A 35 -0.03 6.96 -12.21
C MET A 35 -0.29 8.14 -13.16
N ARG A 36 0.58 9.16 -13.18
CA ARG A 36 0.48 10.25 -14.19
C ARG A 36 0.63 9.72 -15.60
N GLU A 37 1.59 8.83 -15.84
CA GLU A 37 1.79 8.22 -17.16
C GLU A 37 0.64 7.29 -17.53
N LEU A 38 0.20 6.43 -16.59
CA LEU A 38 -0.92 5.51 -16.77
C LEU A 38 -2.22 6.25 -17.12
N THR A 39 -2.41 7.47 -16.62
CA THR A 39 -3.64 8.24 -16.84
C THR A 39 -3.56 9.28 -17.96
N LYS A 40 -2.37 9.51 -18.54
CA LYS A 40 -2.09 10.60 -19.49
C LYS A 40 -2.88 10.52 -20.80
N SER A 41 -3.19 9.31 -21.28
CA SER A 41 -3.73 9.06 -22.62
C SER A 41 -5.10 8.38 -22.62
N ILE A 42 -5.74 8.24 -21.45
CA ILE A 42 -6.86 7.32 -21.29
C ILE A 42 -8.19 8.08 -21.19
N PRO A 43 -9.19 7.76 -22.05
CA PRO A 43 -10.54 8.26 -21.87
C PRO A 43 -11.07 7.88 -20.48
N LYS A 44 -11.72 8.82 -19.78
CA LYS A 44 -12.23 8.60 -18.40
C LYS A 44 -13.01 7.29 -18.20
N LYS A 45 -13.65 6.76 -19.25
CA LYS A 45 -14.39 5.48 -19.24
C LYS A 45 -13.51 4.24 -19.04
N GLN A 46 -12.21 4.30 -19.34
CA GLN A 46 -11.28 3.17 -19.20
C GLN A 46 -10.36 3.29 -17.97
N LEU A 47 -10.53 4.33 -17.15
CA LEU A 47 -9.70 4.54 -15.96
C LEU A 47 -9.81 3.38 -14.95
N SER A 48 -11.01 2.85 -14.77
CA SER A 48 -11.28 1.73 -13.86
C SER A 48 -10.55 0.45 -14.28
N GLU A 49 -10.50 0.15 -15.57
CA GLU A 49 -9.85 -1.06 -16.09
C GLU A 49 -8.34 -1.02 -15.84
N ASN A 50 -7.72 0.14 -16.06
CA ASN A 50 -6.29 0.30 -15.82
C ASN A 50 -5.94 0.26 -14.33
N LEU A 51 -6.81 0.83 -13.49
CA LEU A 51 -6.62 0.79 -12.05
C LEU A 51 -6.70 -0.64 -11.48
N LEU A 52 -7.55 -1.50 -12.06
CA LEU A 52 -7.65 -2.91 -11.65
C LEU A 52 -6.34 -3.67 -11.88
N SER A 53 -5.58 -3.30 -12.91
CA SER A 53 -4.27 -3.89 -13.23
C SER A 53 -3.08 -3.12 -12.68
N ALA A 54 -3.32 -1.98 -12.03
CA ALA A 54 -2.25 -1.09 -11.59
C ALA A 54 -1.53 -1.64 -10.37
N ASP A 55 -0.21 -1.41 -10.32
CA ASP A 55 0.55 -1.65 -9.10
C ASP A 55 0.26 -0.54 -8.08
N LEU A 56 -0.05 -0.91 -6.85
CA LEU A 56 -0.37 0.00 -5.75
C LEU A 56 0.77 0.12 -4.73
N HIS A 57 1.91 -0.55 -4.92
CA HIS A 57 3.08 -0.31 -4.09
C HIS A 57 3.56 1.14 -4.26
N GLY A 58 3.65 1.87 -3.16
CA GLY A 58 3.94 3.31 -3.15
C GLY A 58 2.70 4.19 -3.10
N ALA A 59 1.50 3.64 -3.30
CA ALA A 59 0.26 4.39 -3.19
C ALA A 59 0.05 4.90 -1.75
N LEU A 60 -0.38 6.15 -1.62
CA LEU A 60 -0.90 6.67 -0.35
C LEU A 60 -2.36 6.25 -0.22
N ILE A 61 -2.65 5.37 0.74
CA ILE A 61 -3.99 4.80 0.95
C ILE A 61 -4.55 5.33 2.27
N ILE A 62 -5.86 5.55 2.30
CA ILE A 62 -6.62 5.80 3.53
C ILE A 62 -7.80 4.84 3.60
N VAL A 63 -8.02 4.24 4.76
CA VAL A 63 -9.19 3.40 5.01
C VAL A 63 -10.39 4.30 5.24
N ALA A 64 -11.18 4.52 4.19
CA ALA A 64 -12.37 5.38 4.26
C ALA A 64 -13.49 4.77 5.12
N GLN A 65 -13.64 3.45 5.10
CA GLN A 65 -14.67 2.71 5.85
C GLN A 65 -14.20 1.28 6.12
N CYS A 66 -14.49 0.73 7.30
CA CYS A 66 -14.16 -0.64 7.64
C CYS A 66 -15.15 -1.22 8.65
N LYS A 67 -15.48 -2.52 8.51
CA LYS A 67 -16.28 -3.23 9.51
C LYS A 67 -15.65 -3.17 10.91
N ALA A 68 -14.32 -3.18 10.97
CA ALA A 68 -13.57 -2.97 12.20
C ALA A 68 -13.22 -1.49 12.33
N VAL A 69 -13.98 -0.77 13.16
CA VAL A 69 -13.91 0.69 13.36
C VAL A 69 -12.49 1.17 13.71
N SER A 70 -11.68 0.33 14.35
CA SER A 70 -10.28 0.63 14.68
C SER A 70 -9.38 0.91 13.47
N TYR A 71 -9.77 0.47 12.27
CA TYR A 71 -9.03 0.73 11.04
C TYR A 71 -9.51 1.95 10.27
N GLU A 72 -10.68 2.50 10.57
CA GLU A 72 -11.17 3.68 9.85
C GLU A 72 -10.25 4.88 10.07
N GLY A 73 -9.94 5.60 8.99
CA GLY A 73 -9.02 6.73 9.01
C GLY A 73 -7.53 6.36 9.05
N VAL A 74 -7.17 5.08 9.21
CA VAL A 74 -5.76 4.66 9.10
C VAL A 74 -5.26 4.96 7.69
N SER A 75 -4.11 5.60 7.60
CA SER A 75 -3.51 6.02 6.35
C SER A 75 -2.00 5.80 6.31
N GLY A 76 -1.46 5.60 5.10
CA GLY A 76 -0.04 5.35 4.91
C GLY A 76 0.33 4.95 3.49
N ILE A 77 1.64 4.79 3.26
CA ILE A 77 2.16 4.32 1.97
C ILE A 77 2.10 2.79 1.96
N MET A 78 1.52 2.19 0.92
CA MET A 78 1.52 0.73 0.74
C MET A 78 2.91 0.23 0.36
N ILE A 79 3.46 -0.67 1.19
CA ILE A 79 4.82 -1.20 1.03
C ILE A 79 4.86 -2.73 0.94
N ARG A 80 3.71 -3.39 1.08
CA ARG A 80 3.58 -4.84 1.00
C ARG A 80 2.22 -5.22 0.45
N ASP A 81 2.21 -6.14 -0.50
CA ASP A 81 1.04 -6.84 -0.99
C ASP A 81 1.14 -8.35 -0.72
N THR A 82 0.03 -8.97 -0.34
CA THR A 82 -0.10 -10.41 -0.10
C THR A 82 -1.48 -10.86 -0.56
N ALA A 83 -1.70 -12.17 -0.64
CA ALA A 83 -2.96 -12.72 -1.17
C ALA A 83 -4.25 -12.18 -0.52
N GLU A 84 -4.22 -11.80 0.78
CA GLU A 84 -5.43 -11.36 1.51
C GLU A 84 -5.22 -10.09 2.35
N THR A 85 -4.01 -9.54 2.37
CA THR A 85 -3.67 -8.37 3.18
C THR A 85 -2.68 -7.48 2.43
N PHE A 86 -2.72 -6.19 2.72
CA PHE A 86 -1.66 -5.26 2.34
C PHE A 86 -1.16 -4.54 3.59
N GLY A 87 0.11 -4.14 3.57
CA GLY A 87 0.75 -3.41 4.66
C GLY A 87 1.04 -1.97 4.25
N ILE A 88 0.67 -1.03 5.12
CA ILE A 88 0.95 0.40 4.95
C ILE A 88 1.88 0.89 6.06
N ILE A 89 2.79 1.82 5.75
CA ILE A 89 3.58 2.55 6.74
C ILE A 89 2.93 3.94 6.94
N SER A 90 2.52 4.24 8.16
CA SER A 90 1.93 5.53 8.53
C SER A 90 2.99 6.59 8.83
N GLU A 91 2.60 7.86 8.82
CA GLU A 91 3.50 8.99 9.11
C GLU A 91 4.13 8.93 10.51
N ASP A 92 3.45 8.31 11.48
CA ASP A 92 3.96 8.08 12.83
C ASP A 92 4.82 6.81 12.95
N ASN A 93 5.30 6.28 11.81
CA ASN A 93 6.21 5.15 11.69
C ASN A 93 5.64 3.81 12.19
N ARG A 94 4.31 3.64 12.14
CA ARG A 94 3.66 2.35 12.43
C ARG A 94 3.40 1.57 11.14
N PHE A 95 3.69 0.27 11.19
CA PHE A 95 3.43 -0.70 10.13
C PHE A 95 2.49 -1.77 10.66
#